data_AF-A0A7V1GD95-F1
#
_entry.id   AF-A0A7V1GD95-F1
#
_cell.length_a   1.000
_cell.length_b   1.000
_cell.length_c   1.000
_cell.angle_alpha   90.00
_cell.angle_beta   90.00
_cell.angle_gamma   90.00
#
_symmetry.space_group_name_H-M   'P 1'
#
loop_
_entity.id
_entity.type
_entity.pdbx_description
1 polymer ?
#
loop_
_entity_poly.entity_id
_entity_poly.type
_entity_poly.pdbx_seq_one_letter_code
_entity_poly.pdbx_strand_id
1 'polypeptide(L)'
;MMTFFSSQVTLLKPFKIRQRQQIIALALSMLTPMQKIALRILKLLLLTPVFLSLAYIEGWFLLPVLLITGMAYPLLTTPVEIKFAKGHLQQAIAEFTQGE
;
A
#
# COMPACT_ATOMS: atom_id res chain seq x y z
N MET A 1 5.98 1.06 -14.86
CA MET A 1 7.00 1.17 -13.79
C MET A 1 6.33 0.94 -12.42
N MET A 2 6.83 0.01 -11.61
CA MET A 2 6.29 -0.28 -10.27
C MET A 2 6.64 0.90 -9.35
N THR A 3 5.63 1.57 -8.80
CA THR A 3 5.82 2.72 -7.91
C THR A 3 5.79 2.25 -6.47
N PHE A 4 6.95 2.26 -5.81
CA PHE A 4 7.10 1.78 -4.43
C PHE A 4 6.71 2.82 -3.38
N PHE A 5 6.84 4.10 -3.72
CA PHE A 5 6.55 5.21 -2.82
C PHE A 5 5.59 6.21 -3.47
N SER A 6 4.81 6.89 -2.62
CA SER A 6 3.91 7.97 -3.04
C SER A 6 4.65 9.14 -3.69
N SER A 7 5.92 9.36 -3.35
CA SER A 7 6.79 10.37 -3.96
C SER A 7 7.13 10.12 -5.43
N GLN A 8 7.04 8.87 -5.89
CA GLN A 8 7.31 8.49 -7.28
C GLN A 8 6.10 8.76 -8.19
N VAL A 9 4.96 9.09 -7.62
CA VAL A 9 3.73 9.39 -8.37
C VAL A 9 3.76 10.86 -8.77
N THR A 10 3.94 11.13 -10.06
CA THR A 10 4.08 12.50 -10.60
C THR A 10 2.94 13.43 -10.16
N LEU A 11 1.70 12.92 -10.13
CA LEU A 11 0.49 13.66 -9.72
C LEU A 11 0.51 14.08 -8.24
N LEU A 12 1.28 13.40 -7.39
CA LEU A 12 1.35 13.65 -5.95
C LEU A 12 2.53 14.53 -5.53
N LYS A 13 3.44 14.87 -6.46
CA LYS A 13 4.62 15.70 -6.20
C LYS A 13 4.32 17.04 -5.51
N PRO A 14 3.27 17.82 -5.87
CA PRO A 14 3.04 19.13 -5.25
C PRO A 14 2.55 19.04 -3.79
N PHE A 15 2.06 17.88 -3.34
CA PHE A 15 1.47 17.71 -2.01
C PHE A 15 2.52 17.32 -0.96
N LYS A 16 2.29 17.70 0.30
CA LYS A 16 3.10 17.25 1.45
C LYS A 16 2.90 15.76 1.71
N ILE A 17 3.87 15.10 2.37
CA ILE A 17 3.83 13.64 2.64
C ILE A 17 2.50 13.19 3.24
N ARG A 18 1.98 13.92 4.24
CA ARG A 18 0.69 13.61 4.88
C ARG A 18 -0.48 13.70 3.91
N GLN A 19 -0.54 14.77 3.12
CA GLN A 19 -1.56 14.98 2.09
C GLN A 19 -1.51 13.89 1.03
N ARG A 20 -0.31 13.45 0.61
CA ARG A 20 -0.16 12.33 -0.33
C ARG A 20 -0.81 11.05 0.18
N GLN A 21 -0.63 10.73 1.47
CA GLN A 21 -1.24 9.55 2.07
C GLN A 21 -2.77 9.68 2.19
N GLN A 22 -3.27 10.88 2.51
CA GLN A 22 -4.71 11.16 2.55
C GLN A 22 -5.36 11.00 1.16
N ILE A 23 -4.74 11.56 0.12
CA ILE A 23 -5.22 11.45 -1.26
C ILE A 23 -5.20 9.99 -1.74
N ILE A 24 -4.15 9.22 -1.40
CA ILE A 24 -4.10 7.79 -1.72
C ILE A 24 -5.21 7.03 -0.99
N ALA A 25 -5.45 7.31 0.30
CA ALA A 25 -6.52 6.67 1.06
C ALA A 25 -7.90 6.99 0.46
N LEU A 26 -8.12 8.23 0.03
CA LEU A 26 -9.34 8.65 -0.66
C LEU A 26 -9.51 7.90 -1.98
N ALA A 27 -8.46 7.86 -2.82
CA ALA A 27 -8.48 7.10 -4.08
C ALA A 27 -8.76 5.60 -3.87
N LEU A 28 -8.27 5.01 -2.78
CA LEU A 28 -8.56 3.60 -2.44
C LEU A 28 -10.00 3.40 -1.96
N SER A 29 -10.61 4.39 -1.32
CA SER A 29 -12.01 4.32 -0.90
C SER A 29 -12.98 4.30 -2.08
N MET A 30 -12.59 4.93 -3.20
CA MET A 30 -13.31 5.00 -4.47
C MET A 30 -13.30 3.67 -5.27
N LEU A 31 -12.49 2.70 -4.87
CA LEU A 31 -12.45 1.39 -5.53
C LEU A 31 -13.80 0.67 -5.43
N THR A 32 -14.17 0.01 -6.52
CA THR A 32 -15.36 -0.85 -6.55
C THR A 32 -15.20 -2.04 -5.59
N PRO A 33 -16.31 -2.68 -5.15
CA PRO A 33 -16.24 -3.84 -4.26
C PRO A 33 -15.32 -4.96 -4.80
N MET A 34 -15.41 -5.25 -6.10
CA MET A 34 -14.55 -6.26 -6.75
C MET A 34 -13.07 -5.87 -6.74
N GLN A 35 -12.75 -4.59 -6.97
CA GLN A 35 -11.37 -4.11 -6.88
C GLN A 35 -10.82 -4.17 -5.46
N LYS A 36 -11.65 -3.89 -4.44
CA LYS A 36 -11.27 -4.03 -3.02
C LYS A 36 -10.97 -5.48 -2.65
N ILE A 37 -11.78 -6.42 -3.14
CA ILE A 37 -11.54 -7.85 -2.96
C ILE A 37 -10.23 -8.26 -3.64
N ALA A 38 -10.03 -7.89 -4.91
CA ALA A 38 -8.80 -8.19 -5.65
C ALA A 38 -7.55 -7.63 -4.95
N LEU A 39 -7.62 -6.39 -4.45
CA LEU A 39 -6.54 -5.77 -3.67
C LEU A 39 -6.21 -6.58 -2.41
N ARG A 40 -7.22 -7.04 -1.67
CA ARG A 40 -7.02 -7.85 -0.46
C ARG A 40 -6.44 -9.23 -0.78
N ILE A 41 -6.95 -9.90 -1.81
CA ILE A 41 -6.43 -11.20 -2.26
C ILE A 41 -4.96 -11.06 -2.68
N LEU A 42 -4.62 -10.02 -3.45
CA LEU A 42 -3.24 -9.82 -3.90
C LEU A 42 -2.30 -9.52 -2.73
N LYS A 43 -2.74 -8.73 -1.74
CA LYS A 43 -1.97 -8.52 -0.49
C LYS A 43 -1.76 -9.84 0.24
N LEU A 44 -2.80 -10.64 0.42
CA LEU A 44 -2.69 -11.95 1.06
C LEU A 44 -1.72 -12.84 0.31
N LEU A 45 -1.82 -12.94 -1.02
CA LEU A 45 -0.95 -13.77 -1.84
C LEU A 45 0.53 -13.37 -1.73
N LEU A 46 0.83 -12.07 -1.59
CA LEU A 46 2.18 -11.58 -1.35
C LEU A 46 2.69 -11.91 0.06
N LEU A 47 1.81 -11.85 1.06
CA LEU A 47 2.17 -12.05 2.46
C LEU A 47 2.25 -13.52 2.84
N THR A 48 1.40 -14.37 2.28
CA THR A 48 1.36 -15.81 2.57
C THR A 48 2.73 -16.49 2.50
N PRO A 49 3.53 -16.36 1.42
CA PRO A 49 4.85 -17.00 1.38
C PRO A 49 5.82 -16.41 2.42
N VAL A 50 5.69 -15.11 2.75
CA VAL A 50 6.50 -14.45 3.78
C VAL A 50 6.15 -14.98 5.17
N PHE A 51 4.87 -15.15 5.49
CA PHE A 51 4.46 -15.71 6.77
C PHE A 51 4.70 -17.22 6.86
N LEU A 52 4.57 -17.96 5.76
CA LEU A 52 4.90 -19.39 5.71
C LEU A 52 6.39 -19.63 5.95
N SER A 53 7.28 -18.78 5.45
CA SER A 53 8.72 -18.94 5.68
C SER A 53 9.10 -18.79 7.16
N LEU A 54 8.33 -18.01 7.94
CA LEU A 54 8.52 -17.88 9.39
C LEU A 54 8.30 -19.18 10.14
N ALA A 55 7.48 -20.11 9.62
CA ALA A 55 7.21 -21.39 10.26
C ALA A 55 8.46 -22.29 10.33
N TYR A 56 9.47 -22.03 9.49
CA TYR A 56 10.74 -22.75 9.49
C TYR A 56 11.79 -22.13 10.42
N ILE A 57 11.46 -21.04 11.10
CA ILE A 57 12.39 -20.30 11.96
C ILE A 57 12.07 -20.63 13.41
N GLU A 58 13.02 -21.27 14.08
CA GLU A 58 12.85 -21.73 15.46
C GLU A 58 13.67 -20.92 16.45
N GLY A 59 13.23 -20.97 17.72
CA GLY A 59 13.95 -20.39 18.85
C GLY A 59 13.96 -18.86 18.86
N TRP A 60 14.94 -18.31 19.59
CA TRP A 60 15.04 -16.87 19.86
C TRP A 60 15.29 -16.01 18.61
N PHE A 61 15.72 -16.62 17.49
CA PHE A 61 15.88 -15.93 16.20
C PHE A 61 14.54 -15.51 15.57
N LEU A 62 13.42 -16.10 15.98
CA LEU A 62 12.09 -15.71 15.50
C LEU A 62 11.78 -14.24 15.80
N LEU A 63 12.16 -13.74 16.99
CA LEU A 63 11.87 -12.36 17.42
C LEU A 63 12.44 -11.28 16.48
N PRO A 64 13.76 -11.26 16.18
CA PRO A 64 14.29 -10.27 15.25
C PRO A 64 13.73 -10.45 13.84
N VAL A 65 13.46 -11.68 13.40
CA VAL A 65 12.89 -11.92 12.07
C VAL A 65 11.44 -11.40 11.97
N LEU A 66 10.63 -11.56 13.02
CA LEU A 66 9.29 -11.00 13.09
C LEU A 66 9.31 -9.47 13.01
N LEU A 67 10.25 -8.82 13.71
CA LEU A 67 10.41 -7.36 13.65
C LEU A 67 10.74 -6.90 12.22
N ILE A 68 11.72 -7.54 11.58
CA ILE A 68 12.11 -7.22 10.20
C ILE A 68 10.93 -7.44 9.24
N THR A 69 10.22 -8.56 9.39
CA THR A 69 9.06 -8.91 8.56
C THR A 69 7.93 -7.90 8.72
N GLY A 70 7.63 -7.48 9.95
CA GLY A 70 6.64 -6.44 10.23
C GLY A 70 7.01 -5.09 9.61
N MET A 71 8.29 -4.71 9.65
CA MET A 71 8.78 -3.50 9.00
C MET A 71 8.77 -3.58 7.47
N ALA A 72 8.97 -4.77 6.91
CA ALA A 72 8.93 -5.01 5.46
C ALA A 72 7.51 -5.06 4.90
N TYR A 73 6.49 -5.31 5.74
CA TYR A 73 5.09 -5.42 5.32
C TYR A 73 4.62 -4.26 4.43
N PRO A 74 4.78 -2.97 4.81
CA PRO A 74 4.37 -1.85 3.96
C PRO A 74 5.11 -1.83 2.62
N LEU A 75 6.39 -2.21 2.59
CA LEU A 75 7.18 -2.20 1.36
C LEU A 75 6.61 -3.18 0.31
N LEU A 76 5.98 -4.26 0.75
CA LEU A 76 5.32 -5.23 -0.13
C LEU A 76 3.91 -4.79 -0.51
N THR A 77 3.14 -4.24 0.42
CA THR A 77 1.71 -3.94 0.19
C THR A 77 1.48 -2.56 -0.44
N THR A 78 2.25 -1.55 -0.08
CA THR A 78 2.13 -0.17 -0.58
C THR A 78 2.25 -0.05 -2.11
N PRO A 79 3.16 -0.72 -2.84
CA PRO A 79 3.21 -0.60 -4.30
C PRO A 79 1.94 -1.13 -4.98
N VAL A 80 1.30 -2.14 -4.38
CA VAL A 80 0.02 -2.67 -4.86
C VAL A 80 -1.09 -1.65 -4.66
N GLU A 81 -1.18 -1.08 -3.46
CA GLU A 81 -2.13 -0.01 -3.16
C GLU A 81 -1.99 1.18 -4.11
N ILE A 82 -0.76 1.65 -4.33
CA ILE A 82 -0.49 2.76 -5.25
C ILE A 82 -0.94 2.42 -6.67
N LYS A 83 -0.72 1.18 -7.13
CA LYS A 83 -1.18 0.74 -8.45
C LYS A 83 -2.70 0.81 -8.60
N PHE A 84 -3.44 0.38 -7.58
CA PHE A 84 -4.91 0.45 -7.59
C PHE A 84 -5.41 1.90 -7.46
N ALA A 85 -4.77 2.70 -6.60
CA ALA A 85 -5.12 4.10 -6.38
C ALA A 85 -4.93 4.96 -7.64
N LYS A 86 -3.98 4.64 -8.52
CA LYS A 86 -3.71 5.40 -9.77
C LYS A 86 -4.96 5.62 -10.63
N GLY A 87 -5.89 4.65 -10.67
CA GLY A 87 -7.12 4.76 -11.46
C GLY A 87 -8.07 5.87 -10.99
N HIS A 88 -8.05 6.20 -9.68
CA HIS A 88 -8.94 7.19 -9.07
C HIS A 88 -8.19 8.42 -8.55
N LEU A 89 -6.89 8.51 -8.82
CA LEU A 89 -6.03 9.51 -8.18
C LEU A 89 -6.38 10.94 -8.59
N GLN A 90 -6.75 11.17 -9.84
CA GLN A 90 -7.16 12.50 -10.30
C GLN A 90 -8.46 12.95 -9.63
N GLN A 91 -9.44 12.04 -9.52
CA GLN A 91 -10.71 12.31 -8.85
C GLN A 91 -10.51 12.59 -7.35
N ALA A 92 -9.66 11.79 -6.69
CA ALA A 92 -9.31 11.99 -5.29
C ALA A 92 -8.55 13.31 -5.05
N ILE A 93 -7.67 13.74 -5.95
CA ILE A 93 -7.00 15.05 -5.85
C ILE A 93 -8.02 16.19 -5.96
N ALA A 94 -8.95 16.10 -6.91
CA ALA A 94 -9.99 17.11 -7.08
C ALA A 94 -10.86 17.23 -5.82
N GLU A 95 -11.32 16.10 -5.27
CA GLU A 95 -12.12 16.06 -4.06
C GLU A 95 -11.35 16.55 -2.82
N PHE A 96 -10.07 16.18 -2.69
CA PHE A 96 -9.20 16.68 -1.62
C PHE A 96 -9.02 18.20 -1.67
N THR A 97 -8.90 18.78 -2.87
CA THR A 97 -8.69 20.22 -3.07
C THR A 97 -9.99 21.03 -2.95
N GLN A 98 -11.15 20.42 -3.20
CA GLN A 98 -12.46 21.06 -3.03
C GLN A 98 -12.93 21.09 -1.56
N GLY A 99 -12.39 20.20 -0.73
CA GLY A 99 -12.70 20.12 0.70
C GLY A 99 -11.69 20.82 1.63
N GLU A 100 -10.57 21.33 1.09
CA GLU A 100 -9.64 22.27 1.76
C GLU A 100 -10.07 23.72 1.51
#